data_AF-A0A524CR86-F1
#
_entry.id   AF-A0A524CR86-F1
#
_cell.length_a   1.000
_cell.length_b   1.000
_cell.length_c   1.000
_cell.angle_alpha   90.00
_cell.angle_beta   90.00
_cell.angle_gamma   90.00
#
_symmetry.space_group_name_H-M   'P 1'
#
loop_
_entity.id
_entity.type
_entity.pdbx_description
1 polymer ?
#
loop_
_entity_poly.entity_id
_entity_poly.type
_entity_poly.pdbx_seq_one_letter_code
_entity_poly.pdbx_strand_id
1 'polypeptide(L)'
;MRYARGILIGALLPGIILGGAALIKMAGLGVTDPAALQTLWSIFQIWIASSVAVLLAPIIVTYIKYRDLFREILIFEAGGLAFFFPLWFALFTDLSGESWVTVVRYGIDDALVFLGSDGSLIGVDVGPIILIPLLLASLVIGLILLRPSFIEEYSGYTPSVSPSEEPPTPETGPSVVTEMPEVGRPVPTENTIAEMRRLLQSLSVPPTAIEAIIESDIKTVTDLVATSARQIAEITGMNVQAASDLQVAIQKHVWYGGI
;
A
#
# COMPACT_ATOMS: atom_id res chain seq x y z
N MET A 1 -11.49 8.04 -4.86
CA MET A 1 -11.05 6.63 -5.00
C MET A 1 -10.37 6.34 -6.36
N ARG A 2 -9.39 7.14 -6.82
CA ARG A 2 -8.65 6.87 -8.08
C ARG A 2 -7.30 6.16 -7.86
N TYR A 3 -6.66 6.38 -6.71
CA TYR A 3 -5.41 5.73 -6.28
C TYR A 3 -5.43 4.19 -6.36
N ALA A 4 -6.59 3.56 -6.16
CA ALA A 4 -6.71 2.09 -6.12
C ALA A 4 -6.62 1.41 -7.50
N ARG A 5 -6.85 2.12 -8.62
CA ARG A 5 -6.95 1.48 -9.94
C ARG A 5 -5.59 1.28 -10.64
N GLY A 6 -4.65 2.22 -10.50
CA GLY A 6 -3.30 2.11 -11.11
C GLY A 6 -2.32 1.27 -10.30
N ILE A 7 -2.52 1.15 -8.99
CA ILE A 7 -1.68 0.27 -8.16
C ILE A 7 -2.04 -1.21 -8.42
N LEU A 8 -3.28 -1.50 -8.80
CA LEU A 8 -3.78 -2.89 -8.85
C LEU A 8 -3.07 -3.72 -9.93
N ILE A 9 -2.82 -3.14 -11.10
CA ILE A 9 -2.12 -3.83 -12.19
C ILE A 9 -0.62 -3.89 -11.87
N GLY A 10 0.01 -2.76 -11.53
CA GLY A 10 1.42 -2.70 -11.15
C GLY A 10 1.78 -3.60 -9.96
N ALA A 11 0.85 -3.82 -9.03
CA ALA A 11 1.04 -4.73 -7.90
C ALA A 11 0.78 -6.20 -8.27
N LEU A 12 -0.27 -6.54 -9.01
CA LEU A 12 -0.63 -7.95 -9.26
C LEU A 12 0.14 -8.58 -10.42
N LEU A 13 0.41 -7.81 -11.47
CA LEU A 13 1.00 -8.30 -12.71
C LEU A 13 2.42 -8.88 -12.51
N PRO A 14 3.33 -8.28 -11.69
CA PRO A 14 4.61 -8.92 -11.36
C PRO A 14 4.40 -10.26 -10.64
N GLY A 15 3.38 -10.34 -9.78
CA GLY A 15 3.02 -11.58 -9.08
C GLY A 15 2.57 -12.67 -10.03
N ILE A 16 1.73 -12.35 -11.02
CA ILE A 16 1.30 -13.31 -12.05
C ILE A 16 2.50 -13.81 -12.86
N ILE A 17 3.39 -12.90 -13.28
CA ILE A 17 4.57 -13.24 -14.08
C ILE A 17 5.50 -14.18 -13.31
N LEU A 18 5.86 -13.80 -12.08
CA LEU A 18 6.76 -14.58 -11.23
C LEU A 18 6.12 -15.90 -10.78
N GLY A 19 4.82 -15.90 -10.52
CA GLY A 19 4.06 -17.12 -10.20
C GLY A 19 4.04 -18.12 -11.36
N GLY A 20 3.85 -17.64 -12.60
CA GLY A 20 3.95 -18.50 -13.78
C GLY A 20 5.36 -19.09 -13.96
N ALA A 21 6.40 -18.28 -13.75
CA ALA A 21 7.78 -18.76 -13.78
C ALA A 21 8.04 -19.82 -12.69
N ALA A 22 7.55 -19.62 -11.47
CA ALA A 22 7.64 -20.58 -10.39
C ALA A 22 6.90 -21.89 -10.70
N LEU A 23 5.73 -21.84 -11.32
CA LEU A 23 4.99 -23.04 -11.73
C LEU A 23 5.75 -23.85 -12.79
N ILE A 24 6.36 -23.18 -13.77
CA ILE A 24 7.19 -23.85 -14.79
C ILE A 24 8.41 -24.50 -14.15
N LYS A 25 9.07 -23.80 -13.21
CA LYS A 25 10.20 -24.37 -12.45
C LYS A 25 9.78 -25.59 -11.64
N MET A 26 8.65 -25.52 -10.93
CA MET A 26 8.12 -26.65 -10.17
C MET A 26 7.76 -27.85 -11.06
N ALA A 27 7.26 -27.60 -12.28
CA ALA A 27 6.98 -28.67 -13.25
C ALA A 27 8.26 -29.38 -13.74
N GLY A 28 9.42 -28.74 -13.66
CA GLY A 28 10.72 -29.33 -13.97
C GLY A 28 11.36 -30.13 -12.83
N LEU A 29 10.81 -30.06 -11.60
CA LEU A 29 11.37 -30.77 -10.46
C LEU A 29 11.25 -32.29 -10.66
N GLY A 30 12.40 -32.98 -10.65
CA GLY A 30 12.48 -34.43 -10.81
C GLY A 30 12.39 -34.93 -12.26
N VAL A 31 12.34 -34.04 -13.26
CA VAL A 31 12.40 -34.41 -14.67
C VAL A 31 13.85 -34.71 -15.07
N THR A 32 14.12 -35.94 -15.49
CA THR A 32 15.47 -36.38 -15.90
C THR A 32 15.62 -36.59 -17.41
N ASP A 33 14.51 -36.54 -18.17
CA ASP A 33 14.54 -36.67 -19.63
C ASP A 33 14.98 -35.34 -20.28
N PRO A 34 16.09 -35.31 -21.03
CA PRO A 34 16.57 -34.12 -21.71
C PRO A 34 15.55 -33.47 -22.66
N ALA A 35 14.72 -34.28 -23.33
CA ALA A 35 13.72 -33.74 -24.26
C ALA A 35 12.59 -32.98 -23.52
N ALA A 36 12.19 -33.48 -22.36
CA ALA A 36 11.20 -32.83 -21.50
C ALA A 36 11.76 -31.54 -20.89
N LEU A 37 13.03 -31.53 -20.44
CA LEU A 37 13.70 -30.33 -19.95
C LEU A 37 13.80 -29.24 -21.02
N GLN A 38 14.16 -29.60 -22.26
CA GLN A 38 14.21 -28.65 -23.37
C GLN A 38 12.82 -28.05 -23.70
N THR A 39 11.77 -28.85 -23.56
CA THR A 39 10.39 -28.39 -23.75
C THR A 39 10.00 -27.40 -22.67
N LEU A 40 10.30 -27.68 -21.40
CA LEU A 40 10.04 -26.76 -20.28
C LEU A 40 10.82 -25.45 -20.42
N TRP A 41 12.08 -25.50 -20.87
CA TRP A 41 12.86 -24.32 -21.17
C TRP A 41 12.22 -23.47 -22.28
N SER A 42 11.74 -24.11 -23.33
CA SER A 42 11.03 -23.42 -24.43
C SER A 42 9.73 -22.78 -23.94
N ILE A 43 8.97 -23.46 -23.07
CA ILE A 43 7.78 -22.91 -22.41
C ILE A 43 8.14 -21.69 -21.54
N PHE A 44 9.25 -21.78 -20.78
CA PHE A 44 9.76 -20.67 -19.98
C PHE A 44 10.09 -19.45 -20.85
N GLN A 45 10.80 -19.64 -21.97
CA GLN A 45 11.12 -18.54 -22.89
C GLN A 45 9.86 -17.89 -23.47
N ILE A 46 8.89 -18.69 -23.91
CA ILE A 46 7.60 -18.17 -24.40
C ILE A 46 6.86 -17.40 -23.30
N TRP A 47 6.89 -17.90 -22.07
CA TRP A 47 6.29 -17.23 -20.92
C TRP A 47 6.93 -15.87 -20.64
N ILE A 48 8.26 -15.79 -20.63
CA ILE A 48 8.98 -14.53 -20.42
C ILE A 48 8.66 -13.53 -21.54
N ALA A 49 8.69 -13.96 -22.80
CA ALA A 49 8.36 -13.10 -23.94
C ALA A 49 6.91 -12.59 -23.88
N SER A 50 5.96 -13.47 -23.54
CA SER A 50 4.54 -13.11 -23.36
C SER A 50 4.34 -12.15 -22.18
N SER A 51 5.08 -12.35 -21.09
CA SER A 51 5.03 -11.50 -19.90
C SER A 51 5.47 -10.07 -20.20
N VAL A 52 6.55 -9.89 -20.98
CA VAL A 52 6.98 -8.56 -21.45
C VAL A 52 5.89 -7.89 -22.27
N ALA A 53 5.25 -8.62 -23.19
CA ALA A 53 4.15 -8.08 -23.99
C ALA A 53 2.95 -7.66 -23.12
N VAL A 54 2.56 -8.48 -22.14
CA VAL A 54 1.47 -8.20 -21.20
C VAL A 54 1.77 -6.99 -20.32
N LEU A 55 3.04 -6.78 -19.95
CA LEU A 55 3.48 -5.64 -19.14
C LEU A 55 3.47 -4.32 -19.94
N LEU A 56 3.83 -4.37 -21.22
CA LEU A 56 3.85 -3.19 -22.10
C LEU A 56 2.46 -2.82 -22.65
N ALA A 57 1.59 -3.80 -22.88
CA ALA A 57 0.25 -3.59 -23.43
C ALA A 57 -0.57 -2.50 -22.70
N PRO A 58 -0.74 -2.51 -21.36
CA PRO A 58 -1.51 -1.47 -20.66
C PRO A 58 -0.86 -0.09 -20.77
N ILE A 59 0.47 0.00 -20.80
CA ILE A 59 1.21 1.26 -20.98
C ILE A 59 0.97 1.82 -22.38
N ILE A 60 1.01 0.97 -23.41
CA ILE A 60 0.75 1.39 -24.80
C ILE A 60 -0.70 1.85 -24.97
N VAL A 61 -1.67 1.10 -24.42
CA VAL A 61 -3.10 1.45 -24.49
C VAL A 61 -3.38 2.78 -23.80
N THR A 62 -2.79 3.01 -22.63
CA THR A 62 -2.96 4.27 -21.89
C THR A 62 -2.31 5.44 -22.59
N TYR A 63 -1.14 5.24 -23.21
CA TYR A 63 -0.49 6.26 -24.04
C TYR A 63 -1.34 6.69 -25.25
N ILE A 64 -2.04 5.75 -25.89
CA ILE A 64 -2.85 6.04 -27.08
C ILE A 64 -4.20 6.67 -26.69
N LYS A 65 -4.87 6.11 -25.69
CA LYS A 65 -6.28 6.43 -25.37
C LYS A 65 -6.47 7.44 -24.26
N TYR A 66 -5.52 7.55 -23.32
CA TYR A 66 -5.65 8.32 -22.09
C TYR A 66 -4.42 9.21 -21.86
N ARG A 67 -4.02 10.00 -22.87
CA ARG A 67 -2.82 10.86 -22.83
C ARG A 67 -2.77 11.79 -21.63
N ASP A 68 -3.91 12.34 -21.21
CA ASP A 68 -3.98 13.29 -20.10
C ASP A 68 -3.72 12.62 -18.74
N LEU A 69 -4.07 11.33 -18.60
CA LEU A 69 -3.85 10.53 -17.39
C LEU A 69 -2.60 9.64 -17.49
N PHE A 70 -1.92 9.64 -18.63
CA PHE A 70 -0.83 8.72 -18.91
C PHE A 70 0.30 8.84 -17.89
N ARG A 71 0.68 10.07 -17.51
CA ARG A 71 1.74 10.30 -16.52
C ARG A 71 1.37 9.78 -15.15
N GLU A 72 0.15 10.07 -14.69
CA GLU A 72 -0.38 9.58 -13.42
C GLU A 72 -0.40 8.04 -13.40
N ILE A 73 -0.96 7.42 -14.43
CA ILE A 73 -1.03 5.97 -14.55
C ILE A 73 0.38 5.37 -14.59
N LEU A 74 1.31 5.94 -15.37
CA LEU A 74 2.68 5.44 -15.46
C LEU A 74 3.40 5.50 -14.11
N ILE A 75 3.21 6.57 -13.32
CA ILE A 75 3.80 6.68 -11.97
C ILE A 75 3.23 5.57 -11.05
N PHE A 76 1.93 5.33 -11.09
CA PHE A 76 1.31 4.28 -10.28
C PHE A 76 1.72 2.87 -10.71
N GLU A 77 1.75 2.59 -12.01
CA GLU A 77 2.11 1.28 -12.56
C GLU A 77 3.61 0.99 -12.33
N ALA A 78 4.49 1.95 -12.62
CA ALA A 78 5.92 1.81 -12.41
C ALA A 78 6.27 1.75 -10.91
N GLY A 79 5.62 2.58 -10.09
CA GLY A 79 5.79 2.55 -8.63
C GLY A 79 5.29 1.25 -8.02
N GLY A 80 4.12 0.77 -8.44
CA GLY A 80 3.55 -0.52 -8.02
C GLY A 80 4.46 -1.68 -8.42
N LEU A 81 4.88 -1.74 -9.68
CA LEU A 81 5.79 -2.76 -10.17
C LEU A 81 7.09 -2.76 -9.36
N ALA A 82 7.73 -1.60 -9.20
CA ALA A 82 9.00 -1.49 -8.49
C ALA A 82 8.89 -1.87 -7.01
N PHE A 83 7.79 -1.51 -6.34
CA PHE A 83 7.57 -1.81 -4.93
C PHE A 83 7.23 -3.28 -4.68
N PHE A 84 6.33 -3.86 -5.49
CA PHE A 84 5.83 -5.21 -5.28
C PHE A 84 6.71 -6.29 -5.92
N PHE A 85 7.54 -5.96 -6.91
CA PHE A 85 8.43 -6.93 -7.56
C PHE A 85 9.35 -7.68 -6.57
N PRO A 86 10.06 -7.02 -5.63
CA PRO A 86 10.88 -7.73 -4.64
C PRO A 86 10.06 -8.64 -3.72
N LEU A 87 8.82 -8.26 -3.38
CA LEU A 87 7.94 -9.05 -2.53
C LEU A 87 7.50 -10.34 -3.23
N TRP A 88 7.03 -10.22 -4.47
CA TRP A 88 6.66 -11.37 -5.29
C TRP A 88 7.84 -12.26 -5.60
N PHE A 89 9.01 -11.66 -5.86
CA PHE A 89 10.24 -12.40 -6.06
C PHE A 89 10.54 -13.30 -4.87
N ALA A 90 10.60 -12.73 -3.65
CA ALA A 90 10.86 -13.51 -2.45
C ALA A 90 9.84 -14.64 -2.24
N LEU A 91 8.55 -14.33 -2.40
CA LEU A 91 7.47 -15.31 -2.22
C LEU A 91 7.56 -16.47 -3.21
N PHE A 92 7.67 -16.17 -4.51
CA PHE A 92 7.63 -17.20 -5.55
C PHE A 92 8.93 -17.99 -5.67
N THR A 93 10.07 -17.39 -5.29
CA THR A 93 11.32 -18.13 -5.13
C THR A 93 11.16 -19.20 -4.06
N ASP A 94 10.69 -18.84 -2.86
CA ASP A 94 10.43 -19.81 -1.78
C ASP A 94 9.42 -20.90 -2.18
N LEU A 95 8.31 -20.50 -2.81
CA LEU A 95 7.29 -21.45 -3.27
C LEU A 95 7.83 -22.41 -4.34
N SER A 96 8.80 -21.98 -5.15
CA SER A 96 9.41 -22.83 -6.19
C SER A 96 10.41 -23.87 -5.66
N GLY A 97 10.70 -23.86 -4.35
CA GLY A 97 11.55 -24.85 -3.68
C GLY A 97 12.97 -24.39 -3.36
N GLU A 98 13.34 -23.15 -3.68
CA GLU A 98 14.62 -22.53 -3.30
C GLU A 98 14.40 -21.39 -2.33
N SER A 99 15.24 -21.26 -1.30
CA SER A 99 15.12 -20.11 -0.41
C SER A 99 15.53 -18.82 -1.11
N TRP A 100 14.69 -17.78 -1.03
CA TRP A 100 15.04 -16.46 -1.56
C TRP A 100 16.32 -15.90 -0.94
N VAL A 101 16.62 -16.25 0.32
CA VAL A 101 17.86 -15.88 0.99
C VAL A 101 19.06 -16.51 0.30
N THR A 102 18.96 -17.78 -0.10
CA THR A 102 20.00 -18.49 -0.86
C THR A 102 20.22 -17.81 -2.21
N VAL A 103 19.14 -17.52 -2.94
CA VAL A 103 19.21 -16.86 -4.25
C VAL A 103 19.85 -15.48 -4.15
N VAL A 104 19.49 -14.69 -3.14
CA VAL A 104 20.10 -13.38 -2.90
C VAL A 104 21.59 -13.50 -2.55
N ARG A 105 22.01 -14.59 -1.90
CA ARG A 105 23.40 -14.79 -1.45
C ARG A 105 24.32 -15.33 -2.53
N TYR A 106 23.81 -16.16 -3.43
CA TYR A 106 24.60 -16.86 -4.45
C TYR A 106 24.34 -16.37 -5.87
N GLY A 107 23.21 -15.70 -6.10
CA GLY A 107 22.79 -15.24 -7.42
C GLY A 107 21.73 -16.16 -8.03
N ILE A 108 21.34 -15.82 -9.25
CA ILE A 108 20.44 -16.61 -10.09
C ILE A 108 21.21 -17.00 -11.34
N ASP A 109 21.30 -18.29 -11.61
CA ASP A 109 21.86 -18.81 -12.86
C ASP A 109 20.84 -18.65 -13.98
N ASP A 110 21.30 -18.30 -15.18
CA ASP A 110 20.47 -18.10 -16.38
C ASP A 110 19.27 -17.13 -16.19
N ALA A 111 19.45 -16.13 -15.31
CA ALA A 111 18.36 -15.24 -14.87
C ALA A 111 17.81 -14.35 -15.99
N LEU A 112 18.67 -13.94 -16.92
CA LEU A 112 18.31 -13.05 -18.03
C LEU A 112 18.52 -13.76 -19.35
N VAL A 113 17.51 -13.73 -20.22
CA VAL A 113 17.62 -14.25 -21.57
C VAL A 113 18.22 -13.17 -22.47
N PHE A 114 19.39 -13.44 -23.05
CA PHE A 114 20.09 -12.59 -24.00
C PHE A 114 20.21 -13.26 -25.37
N LEU A 115 20.34 -12.43 -26.42
CA LEU A 115 20.68 -12.92 -27.75
C LEU A 115 22.20 -13.10 -27.85
N GLY A 116 22.64 -14.33 -28.07
CA GLY A 116 24.03 -14.67 -28.36
C GLY A 116 24.47 -14.18 -29.75
N SER A 117 25.78 -14.13 -29.98
CA SER A 117 26.38 -13.68 -31.25
C SER A 117 26.02 -14.56 -32.45
N ASP A 118 25.55 -15.77 -32.21
CA ASP A 118 25.07 -16.76 -33.18
C ASP A 118 23.54 -16.72 -33.38
N GLY A 119 22.83 -15.82 -32.69
CA GLY A 119 21.37 -15.74 -32.70
C GLY A 119 20.68 -16.74 -31.77
N SER A 120 21.44 -17.51 -30.98
CA SER A 120 20.88 -18.37 -29.93
C SER A 120 20.42 -17.54 -28.73
N LEU A 121 19.48 -18.07 -27.93
CA LEU A 121 19.08 -17.47 -26.66
C LEU A 121 19.96 -18.06 -25.55
N ILE A 122 20.84 -17.23 -24.99
CA ILE A 122 21.71 -17.60 -23.86
C ILE A 122 21.14 -17.03 -22.57
N GLY A 123 21.24 -17.81 -21.48
CA GLY A 123 21.01 -17.29 -20.14
C GLY A 123 22.23 -16.52 -19.66
N VAL A 124 22.00 -15.46 -18.90
CA VAL A 124 23.04 -14.67 -18.25
C VAL A 124 22.80 -14.71 -16.75
N ASP A 125 23.83 -15.15 -16.03
CA ASP A 125 23.82 -15.24 -14.58
C ASP A 125 23.77 -13.85 -13.95
N VAL A 126 22.93 -13.69 -12.92
CA VAL A 126 22.81 -12.47 -12.15
C VAL A 126 23.31 -12.74 -10.74
N GLY A 127 24.56 -12.33 -10.50
CA GLY A 127 25.21 -12.48 -9.20
C GLY A 127 24.64 -11.57 -8.11
N PRO A 128 24.95 -11.84 -6.83
CA PRO A 128 24.48 -11.09 -5.66
C PRO A 128 24.81 -9.59 -5.71
N ILE A 129 25.97 -9.26 -6.27
CA ILE A 129 26.48 -7.89 -6.38
C ILE A 129 25.55 -7.01 -7.22
N ILE A 130 24.82 -7.60 -8.17
CA ILE A 130 23.84 -6.90 -9.01
C ILE A 130 22.44 -7.08 -8.43
N LEU A 131 22.09 -8.30 -8.01
CA LEU A 131 20.75 -8.64 -7.54
C LEU A 131 20.33 -7.84 -6.29
N ILE A 132 21.19 -7.74 -5.28
CA ILE A 132 20.87 -7.04 -4.02
C ILE A 132 20.61 -5.55 -4.28
N PRO A 133 21.54 -4.79 -4.92
CA PRO A 133 21.28 -3.39 -5.22
C PRO A 133 20.05 -3.19 -6.11
N LEU A 134 19.79 -4.08 -7.07
CA LEU A 134 18.62 -4.00 -7.94
C LEU A 134 17.32 -4.10 -7.13
N LEU A 135 17.19 -5.10 -6.25
CA LEU A 135 16.00 -5.30 -5.43
C LEU A 135 15.78 -4.14 -4.45
N LEU A 136 16.85 -3.65 -3.82
CA LEU A 136 16.79 -2.49 -2.93
C LEU A 136 16.42 -1.21 -3.69
N ALA A 137 17.04 -0.95 -4.84
CA ALA A 137 16.73 0.20 -5.67
C ALA A 137 15.27 0.15 -6.14
N SER A 138 14.78 -1.02 -6.57
CA SER A 138 13.39 -1.23 -6.94
C SER A 138 12.44 -0.83 -5.80
N LEU A 139 12.72 -1.29 -4.58
CA LEU A 139 11.90 -0.98 -3.41
C LEU A 139 11.91 0.52 -3.06
N VAL A 140 13.08 1.15 -3.09
CA VAL A 140 13.24 2.59 -2.83
C VAL A 140 12.55 3.43 -3.90
N ILE A 141 12.72 3.09 -5.17
CA ILE A 141 12.05 3.76 -6.30
C ILE A 141 10.54 3.62 -6.15
N GLY A 142 10.05 2.41 -5.86
CA GLY A 142 8.63 2.16 -5.61
C GLY A 142 8.07 3.03 -4.48
N LEU A 143 8.77 3.12 -3.35
CA LEU A 143 8.38 3.98 -2.23
C LEU A 143 8.35 5.47 -2.59
N ILE A 144 9.32 5.94 -3.38
CA ILE A 144 9.38 7.34 -3.82
C ILE A 144 8.24 7.66 -4.78
N LEU A 145 8.03 6.82 -5.80
CA LEU A 145 7.00 7.02 -6.82
C LEU A 145 5.58 6.94 -6.26
N LEU A 146 5.34 6.02 -5.32
CA LEU A 146 4.02 5.84 -4.68
C LEU A 146 3.77 6.85 -3.55
N ARG A 147 4.74 7.70 -3.20
CA ARG A 147 4.55 8.71 -2.16
C ARG A 147 3.52 9.76 -2.62
N PRO A 148 2.51 10.11 -1.81
CA PRO A 148 1.48 11.08 -2.19
C PRO A 148 2.06 12.41 -2.69
N SER A 149 3.10 12.93 -2.02
CA SER A 149 3.75 14.18 -2.41
C SER A 149 4.40 14.13 -3.80
N PHE A 150 4.97 12.98 -4.18
CA PHE A 150 5.59 12.81 -5.50
C PHE A 150 4.51 12.75 -6.59
N ILE A 151 3.41 12.07 -6.30
CA ILE A 151 2.27 12.00 -7.22
C ILE A 151 1.70 13.40 -7.45
N GLU A 152 1.48 14.19 -6.41
CA GLU A 152 0.95 15.56 -6.53
C GLU A 152 1.87 16.46 -7.38
N GLU A 153 3.18 16.39 -7.16
CA GLU A 153 4.17 17.22 -7.88
C GLU A 153 4.30 16.83 -9.36
N TYR A 154 4.31 15.54 -9.68
CA TYR A 154 4.68 15.04 -11.02
C TYR A 154 3.50 14.57 -11.89
N SER A 155 2.31 14.38 -11.33
CA SER A 155 1.11 14.06 -12.12
C SER A 155 0.45 15.29 -12.76
N GLY A 156 0.86 16.52 -12.38
CA GLY A 156 0.18 17.75 -12.78
C GLY A 156 -1.15 17.95 -12.07
N TYR A 157 -1.39 17.22 -10.97
CA TYR A 157 -2.57 17.32 -10.15
C TYR A 157 -2.49 18.56 -9.25
N THR A 158 -3.18 19.63 -9.62
CA THR A 158 -3.70 20.53 -8.58
C THR A 158 -4.85 19.79 -7.92
N PRO A 159 -4.80 19.53 -6.59
CA PRO A 159 -5.99 19.09 -5.89
C PRO A 159 -7.10 20.07 -6.23
N SER A 160 -8.16 19.55 -6.86
CA SER A 160 -9.42 20.27 -6.86
C SER A 160 -9.73 20.40 -5.38
N VAL A 161 -9.48 21.59 -4.84
CA VAL A 161 -10.06 22.05 -3.61
C VAL A 161 -11.54 21.73 -3.82
N SER A 162 -12.01 20.67 -3.18
CA SER A 162 -13.44 20.41 -3.11
C SER A 162 -14.04 21.75 -2.73
N PRO A 163 -14.97 22.31 -3.52
CA PRO A 163 -15.67 23.51 -3.09
C PRO A 163 -16.15 23.18 -1.68
N SER A 164 -15.70 23.96 -0.71
CA SER A 164 -16.20 23.88 0.66
C SER A 164 -17.71 23.84 0.50
N GLU A 165 -18.33 22.69 0.80
CA GLU A 165 -19.78 22.54 0.72
C GLU A 165 -20.35 23.60 1.64
N GLU A 166 -20.81 24.68 1.03
CA GLU A 166 -21.69 25.64 1.64
C GLU A 166 -22.91 24.83 2.13
N PRO A 167 -23.34 25.01 3.39
CA PRO A 167 -24.29 24.11 4.03
C PRO A 167 -25.57 24.00 3.18
N PRO A 168 -26.00 22.79 2.80
CA PRO A 168 -27.10 22.63 1.87
C PRO A 168 -28.43 23.04 2.50
N THR A 169 -29.09 23.99 1.85
CA THR A 169 -30.54 24.27 1.97
C THR A 169 -31.31 22.99 1.60
N PRO A 170 -32.36 22.59 2.35
CA PRO A 170 -32.99 21.30 2.16
C PRO A 170 -33.97 21.33 0.98
N GLU A 171 -33.67 20.60 -0.10
CA GLU A 171 -34.67 20.21 -1.09
C GLU A 171 -34.65 18.70 -1.35
N THR A 172 -35.87 18.17 -1.37
CA THR A 172 -36.29 16.78 -1.29
C THR A 172 -36.07 16.04 -2.61
N GLY A 173 -35.29 14.96 -2.60
CA GLY A 173 -35.16 14.01 -3.71
C GLY A 173 -34.72 12.63 -3.20
N PRO A 174 -35.22 11.50 -3.76
CA PRO A 174 -35.19 10.21 -3.09
C PRO A 174 -33.81 9.56 -3.14
N SER A 175 -33.18 9.41 -1.97
CA SER A 175 -31.97 8.62 -1.79
C SER A 175 -32.30 7.13 -1.76
N VAL A 176 -31.49 6.33 -2.45
CA VAL A 176 -31.49 4.88 -2.32
C VAL A 176 -31.00 4.56 -0.91
N VAL A 177 -31.95 4.21 -0.03
CA VAL A 177 -31.70 3.75 1.33
C VAL A 177 -30.97 2.41 1.25
N THR A 178 -29.65 2.46 1.28
CA THR A 178 -28.87 1.33 1.79
C THR A 178 -28.98 1.45 3.30
N GLU A 179 -29.74 0.56 3.93
CA GLU A 179 -29.84 0.43 5.39
C GLU A 179 -28.46 0.09 5.95
N MET A 180 -27.60 1.08 6.13
CA MET A 180 -26.61 1.03 7.18
C MET A 180 -27.39 1.05 8.50
N PRO A 181 -27.13 0.14 9.45
CA PRO A 181 -27.68 0.29 10.78
C PRO A 181 -27.24 1.67 11.30
N GLU A 182 -28.20 2.54 11.59
CA GLU A 182 -27.94 3.81 12.29
C GLU A 182 -27.37 3.45 13.67
N VAL A 183 -26.05 3.36 13.75
CA VAL A 183 -25.35 3.42 15.03
C VAL A 183 -25.47 4.87 15.48
N GLY A 184 -26.56 5.17 16.18
CA GLY A 184 -26.76 6.48 16.80
C GLY A 184 -25.54 6.85 17.63
N ARG A 185 -25.13 8.12 17.54
CA ARG A 185 -24.04 8.64 18.39
C ARG A 185 -24.35 8.27 19.85
N PRO A 186 -23.35 7.82 20.63
CA PRO A 186 -23.57 7.55 22.04
C PRO A 186 -24.17 8.78 22.71
N VAL A 187 -25.38 8.65 23.24
CA VAL A 187 -26.03 9.75 23.96
C VAL A 187 -25.23 9.95 25.25
N PRO A 188 -24.75 11.17 25.54
CA PRO A 188 -24.00 11.43 26.76
C PRO A 188 -24.89 11.11 27.97
N THR A 189 -24.48 10.13 28.77
CA THR A 189 -25.09 9.79 30.05
C THR A 189 -24.10 10.10 31.16
N GLU A 190 -24.56 10.26 32.40
CA GLU A 190 -23.66 10.49 33.54
C GLU A 190 -22.58 9.39 33.68
N ASN A 191 -22.91 8.17 33.27
CA ASN A 191 -21.99 7.03 33.24
C ASN A 191 -20.87 7.20 32.20
N THR A 192 -21.15 7.70 31.00
CA THR A 192 -20.12 7.90 29.96
C THR A 192 -19.16 9.04 30.30
N ILE A 193 -19.66 10.07 30.98
CA ILE A 193 -18.83 11.18 31.49
C ILE A 193 -17.93 10.69 32.62
N ALA A 194 -18.44 9.85 33.51
CA ALA A 194 -17.65 9.24 34.59
C ALA A 194 -16.56 8.29 34.06
N GLU A 195 -16.86 7.53 33.01
CA GLU A 195 -15.90 6.65 32.33
C GLU A 195 -14.77 7.46 31.67
N MET A 196 -15.11 8.53 30.95
CA MET A 196 -14.12 9.44 30.35
C MET A 196 -13.24 10.08 31.41
N ARG A 197 -13.82 10.54 32.53
CA ARG A 197 -13.07 11.11 33.65
C ARG A 197 -12.09 10.11 34.26
N ARG A 198 -12.50 8.83 34.43
CA ARG A 198 -11.62 7.76 34.92
C ARG A 198 -10.47 7.47 33.94
N LEU A 199 -10.75 7.45 32.64
CA LEU A 199 -9.73 7.27 31.60
C LEU A 199 -8.69 8.39 31.65
N LEU A 200 -9.13 9.64 31.67
CA LEU A 200 -8.21 10.79 31.73
C LEU A 200 -7.39 10.82 33.03
N GLN A 201 -7.98 10.42 34.17
CA GLN A 201 -7.25 10.25 35.43
C GLN A 201 -6.20 9.15 35.35
N SER A 202 -6.51 8.02 34.71
CA SER A 202 -5.55 6.92 34.52
C SER A 202 -4.36 7.32 33.63
N LEU A 203 -4.58 8.26 32.70
CA LEU A 203 -3.56 8.84 31.83
C LEU A 203 -2.81 10.02 32.50
N SER A 204 -2.97 10.21 33.81
CA SER A 204 -2.32 11.27 34.59
C SER A 204 -2.60 12.69 34.08
N VAL A 205 -3.77 12.91 33.47
CA VAL A 205 -4.19 14.24 33.01
C VAL A 205 -4.53 15.12 34.22
N PRO A 206 -4.06 16.39 34.28
CA PRO A 206 -4.37 17.30 35.38
C PRO A 206 -5.88 17.48 35.56
N PRO A 207 -6.40 17.50 36.80
CA PRO A 207 -7.85 17.68 37.05
C PRO A 207 -8.43 18.94 36.39
N THR A 208 -7.65 20.01 36.30
CA THR A 208 -8.04 21.26 35.63
C THR A 208 -8.23 21.10 34.12
N ALA A 209 -7.43 20.25 33.47
CA ALA A 209 -7.57 19.95 32.04
C ALA A 209 -8.75 19.00 31.78
N ILE A 210 -9.06 18.09 32.71
CA ILE A 210 -10.21 17.19 32.62
C ILE A 210 -11.52 17.97 32.64
N GLU A 211 -11.68 18.91 33.57
CA GLU A 211 -12.90 19.72 33.65
C GLU A 211 -13.04 20.65 32.43
N ALA A 212 -11.93 21.22 31.92
CA ALA A 212 -11.96 22.01 30.69
C ALA A 212 -12.47 21.21 29.46
N ILE A 213 -12.10 19.92 29.36
CA ILE A 213 -12.58 19.02 28.29
C ILE A 213 -14.07 18.71 28.45
N ILE A 214 -14.53 18.48 29.68
CA ILE A 214 -15.94 18.19 29.96
C ILE A 214 -16.81 19.41 29.66
N GLU A 215 -16.32 20.62 29.98
CA GLU A 215 -16.99 21.88 29.71
C GLU A 215 -17.01 22.24 28.21
N SER A 216 -16.07 21.75 27.41
CA SER A 216 -15.98 22.00 25.97
C SER A 216 -16.88 21.11 25.09
N ASP A 217 -17.97 20.58 25.66
CA ASP A 217 -18.93 19.67 25.02
C ASP A 217 -18.38 18.29 24.57
N ILE A 218 -17.16 17.93 25.00
CA ILE A 218 -16.60 16.59 24.81
C ILE A 218 -17.04 15.74 25.99
N LYS A 219 -18.10 14.94 25.81
CA LYS A 219 -18.79 14.25 26.92
C LYS A 219 -18.62 12.74 26.90
N THR A 220 -18.04 12.18 25.85
CA THR A 220 -17.79 10.74 25.72
C THR A 220 -16.35 10.46 25.28
N VAL A 221 -15.88 9.24 25.57
CA VAL A 221 -14.57 8.76 25.11
C VAL A 221 -14.47 8.77 23.59
N THR A 222 -15.58 8.52 22.89
CA THR A 222 -15.65 8.58 21.42
C THR A 222 -15.47 10.00 20.89
N ASP A 223 -16.10 11.00 21.52
CA ASP A 223 -15.91 12.41 21.17
C ASP A 223 -14.47 12.85 21.43
N LEU A 224 -13.88 12.36 22.51
CA LEU A 224 -12.50 12.63 22.88
C LEU A 224 -11.50 12.06 21.86
N VAL A 225 -11.74 10.85 21.34
CA VAL A 225 -10.93 10.25 20.25
C VAL A 225 -11.06 11.03 18.94
N ALA A 226 -12.27 11.53 18.65
CA ALA A 226 -12.55 12.32 17.46
C ALA A 226 -11.98 13.75 17.54
N THR A 227 -11.54 14.20 18.72
CA THR A 227 -10.97 15.53 18.93
C THR A 227 -9.48 15.52 18.58
N SER A 228 -9.03 16.53 17.83
CA SER A 228 -7.62 16.67 17.44
C SER A 228 -6.74 17.13 18.60
N ALA A 229 -5.46 16.76 18.60
CA ALA A 229 -4.47 17.24 19.56
C ALA A 229 -4.40 18.77 19.66
N ARG A 230 -4.64 19.48 18.55
CA ARG A 230 -4.67 20.94 18.53
C ARG A 230 -5.86 21.51 19.30
N GLN A 231 -7.04 20.94 19.10
CA GLN A 231 -8.24 21.31 19.86
C GLN A 231 -8.07 20.98 21.36
N ILE A 232 -7.50 19.82 21.69
CA ILE A 232 -7.19 19.46 23.07
C ILE A 232 -6.24 20.48 23.69
N ALA A 233 -5.17 20.88 22.98
CA ALA A 233 -4.22 21.90 23.46
C ALA A 233 -4.89 23.26 23.67
N GLU A 234 -5.76 23.68 22.76
CA GLU A 234 -6.52 24.94 22.85
C GLU A 234 -7.51 24.96 24.03
N ILE A 235 -8.19 23.83 24.30
CA ILE A 235 -9.15 23.69 25.40
C ILE A 235 -8.44 23.61 26.76
N THR A 236 -7.35 22.84 26.84
CA THR A 236 -6.69 22.51 28.12
C THR A 236 -5.55 23.46 28.47
N GLY A 237 -5.10 24.29 27.54
CA GLY A 237 -3.91 25.13 27.69
C GLY A 237 -2.60 24.34 27.72
N MET A 238 -2.62 23.06 27.35
CA MET A 238 -1.43 22.21 27.28
C MET A 238 -0.55 22.56 26.07
N ASN A 239 0.73 22.22 26.13
CA ASN A 239 1.60 22.25 24.96
C ASN A 239 1.06 21.25 23.91
N VAL A 240 1.08 21.63 22.63
CA VAL A 240 0.66 20.81 21.48
C VAL A 240 1.32 19.42 21.50
N GLN A 241 2.58 19.31 21.91
CA GLN A 241 3.26 18.01 22.03
C GLN A 241 2.63 17.13 23.11
N ALA A 242 2.34 17.70 24.28
CA ALA A 242 1.70 16.97 25.38
C ALA A 242 0.25 16.57 25.03
N ALA A 243 -0.47 17.41 24.28
CA ALA A 243 -1.80 17.09 23.78
C ALA A 243 -1.77 15.99 22.70
N SER A 244 -0.73 15.96 21.86
CA SER A 244 -0.49 14.88 20.89
C SER A 244 -0.20 13.55 21.59
N ASP A 245 0.67 13.56 22.60
CA ASP A 245 1.00 12.36 23.37
C ASP A 245 -0.24 11.81 24.10
N LEU A 246 -1.07 12.72 24.63
CA LEU A 246 -2.36 12.38 25.24
C LEU A 246 -3.34 11.77 24.21
N GLN A 247 -3.48 12.35 23.02
CA GLN A 247 -4.36 11.84 21.97
C GLN A 247 -3.95 10.41 21.56
N VAL A 248 -2.65 10.15 21.40
CA VAL A 248 -2.12 8.81 21.10
C VAL A 248 -2.40 7.83 22.24
N ALA A 249 -2.22 8.25 23.48
CA ALA A 249 -2.51 7.41 24.64
C ALA A 249 -4.00 7.04 24.74
N ILE A 250 -4.90 7.98 24.46
CA ILE A 250 -6.35 7.74 24.41
C ILE A 250 -6.69 6.75 23.28
N GLN A 251 -6.16 6.95 22.07
CA GLN A 251 -6.39 6.04 20.94
C GLN A 251 -5.89 4.63 21.23
N LYS A 252 -4.71 4.49 21.83
CA LYS A 252 -4.18 3.18 22.24
C LYS A 252 -5.07 2.50 23.27
N HIS A 253 -5.58 3.26 24.25
CA HIS A 253 -6.47 2.71 25.26
C HIS A 253 -7.79 2.21 24.65
N VAL A 254 -8.38 2.97 23.72
CA VAL A 254 -9.65 2.61 23.07
C VAL A 254 -9.51 1.44 22.10
N TRP A 255 -8.43 1.40 21.30
CA TRP A 255 -8.24 0.36 20.28
C TRP A 255 -7.58 -0.91 20.80
N TYR A 256 -6.76 -0.82 21.85
CA TYR A 256 -5.98 -1.95 22.35
C TYR A 256 -6.24 -2.27 23.83
N GLY A 257 -7.23 -1.64 24.47
CA GLY A 257 -7.60 -1.94 25.86
C GLY A 257 -6.54 -1.55 26.90
N GLY A 258 -5.64 -0.62 26.55
CA GLY A 258 -4.59 -0.13 27.46
C GLY A 258 -3.30 -0.96 27.49
N ILE A 259 -3.00 -1.68 26.41
CA ILE A 259 -1.69 -2.35 26.18
C ILE A 259 -0.65 -1.36 25.65
#